data_AF-A0A6I4YTR0-F1
#
_entry.id   AF-A0A6I4YTR0-F1
#
_cell.length_a   1.000
_cell.length_b   1.000
_cell.length_c   1.000
_cell.angle_alpha   90.00
_cell.angle_beta   90.00
_cell.angle_gamma   90.00
#
_symmetry.space_group_name_H-M   'P 1'
#
loop_
_entity.id
_entity.type
_entity.pdbx_description
1 polymer ?
#
loop_
_entity_poly.entity_id
_entity_poly.type
_entity_poly.pdbx_seq_one_letter_code
_entity_poly.pdbx_strand_id
1 'polypeptide(L)'
;MAYFAIIDNRSDNNPTPIWGWSTLPITREEGEMGGETSIYSLSDTELLQGVAPNVPPGGKAIRLHLTQDQWDSRPTSNPALSNGSIVQINRPSLPLKEQANVALQDIQRQAPMLTAMRETFGSQTRLYVQKLRAIISGADTTSTALPTPPTQVTD
;
A
#
# COMPACT_ATOMS: atom_id res chain seq x y z
N MET A 1 19.26 -7.47 -12.56
CA MET A 1 18.72 -6.54 -11.54
C MET A 1 18.27 -7.39 -10.37
N ALA A 2 18.54 -7.00 -9.13
CA ALA A 2 18.00 -7.69 -7.95
C ALA A 2 16.78 -6.95 -7.44
N TYR A 3 15.73 -7.70 -7.14
CA TYR A 3 14.50 -7.19 -6.59
C TYR A 3 14.44 -7.50 -5.10
N PHE A 4 14.05 -6.52 -4.31
CA PHE A 4 13.91 -6.66 -2.87
C PHE A 4 12.51 -6.23 -2.43
N ALA A 5 11.93 -7.05 -1.56
CA ALA A 5 10.79 -6.66 -0.75
C ALA A 5 11.28 -6.29 0.64
N ILE A 6 10.74 -5.21 1.18
CA ILE A 6 10.89 -4.93 2.59
C ILE A 6 9.66 -5.55 3.28
N ILE A 7 9.87 -6.33 4.35
CA ILE A 7 8.81 -6.92 5.20
C ILE A 7 8.91 -6.48 6.68
N ASP A 8 7.80 -6.51 7.42
CA ASP A 8 7.80 -6.21 8.86
C ASP A 8 8.45 -7.38 9.61
N ASN A 9 9.55 -7.12 10.32
CA ASN A 9 10.27 -8.13 11.08
C ASN A 9 9.46 -8.65 12.28
N ARG A 10 8.40 -7.93 12.69
CA ARG A 10 7.48 -8.35 13.76
C ARG A 10 6.32 -9.21 13.26
N SER A 11 6.16 -9.35 11.93
CA SER A 11 5.11 -10.19 11.36
C SER A 11 5.55 -11.65 11.36
N ASP A 12 5.10 -12.40 12.37
CA ASP A 12 5.10 -13.86 12.42
C ASP A 12 4.00 -14.50 11.55
N ASN A 13 3.15 -13.66 10.94
CA ASN A 13 2.03 -14.08 10.11
C ASN A 13 2.43 -14.44 8.66
N ASN A 14 1.82 -15.51 8.15
CA ASN A 14 1.73 -15.85 6.73
C ASN A 14 0.28 -15.64 6.27
N PRO A 15 -0.02 -14.72 5.34
CA PRO A 15 0.91 -13.94 4.52
C PRO A 15 1.54 -12.74 5.25
N THR A 16 2.82 -12.48 4.98
CA THR A 16 3.62 -11.40 5.58
C THR A 16 3.47 -10.10 4.78
N PRO A 17 2.95 -9.00 5.35
CA PRO A 17 2.76 -7.74 4.62
C PRO A 17 4.07 -7.13 4.08
N ILE A 18 4.01 -6.64 2.84
CA ILE A 18 5.09 -5.89 2.19
C ILE A 18 4.76 -4.40 2.25
N TRP A 19 5.73 -3.58 2.65
CA TRP A 19 5.58 -2.15 2.95
C TRP A 19 6.48 -1.29 2.06
N GLY A 20 7.42 -1.90 1.35
CA GLY A 20 8.30 -1.22 0.42
C GLY A 20 8.97 -2.17 -0.55
N TRP A 21 9.48 -1.59 -1.63
CA TRP A 21 10.19 -2.27 -2.71
C TRP A 21 11.51 -1.55 -2.96
N SER A 22 12.55 -2.28 -3.35
CA SER A 22 13.80 -1.69 -3.81
C SER A 22 14.40 -2.53 -4.94
N THR A 23 15.08 -1.87 -5.87
CA THR A 23 15.80 -2.51 -6.97
C THR A 23 17.26 -2.11 -6.91
N LEU A 24 18.16 -3.08 -6.92
CA LEU A 24 19.60 -2.82 -6.90
C LEU A 24 20.27 -3.47 -8.12
N PRO A 25 21.24 -2.78 -8.75
CA PRO A 25 22.05 -3.40 -9.80
C PRO A 25 22.91 -4.52 -9.19
N ILE A 26 22.81 -5.73 -9.74
CA ILE A 26 23.67 -6.87 -9.34
C ILE A 26 24.99 -6.73 -10.08
N THR A 27 26.11 -6.77 -9.36
CA THR A 27 27.46 -6.75 -9.94
C THR A 27 28.10 -8.14 -10.08
N ARG A 28 27.50 -9.19 -9.47
CA ARG A 28 27.91 -10.59 -9.61
C ARG A 28 26.75 -11.55 -9.30
N GLU A 29 26.46 -12.49 -10.21
CA GLU A 29 25.48 -13.57 -10.00
C GLU A 29 26.19 -14.84 -9.51
N GLU A 30 25.76 -15.40 -8.38
CA GLU A 30 25.90 -16.83 -8.11
C GLU A 30 24.55 -17.49 -8.45
N GLY A 31 24.61 -18.57 -9.24
CA GLY A 31 23.52 -19.03 -10.11
C GLY A 31 22.17 -19.35 -9.44
N GLU A 32 21.11 -19.09 -10.19
CA GLU A 32 19.71 -19.36 -9.84
C GLU A 32 19.36 -20.86 -9.94
N MET A 33 18.75 -21.41 -8.88
CA MET A 33 17.89 -22.58 -8.99
C MET A 33 16.47 -22.13 -9.34
N GLY A 34 15.85 -22.85 -10.28
CA GLY A 34 14.76 -22.36 -11.11
C GLY A 34 13.45 -22.00 -10.41
N GLY A 35 12.77 -21.00 -10.96
CA GLY A 35 11.32 -20.78 -10.95
C GLY A 35 10.60 -20.57 -9.61
N GLU A 36 11.23 -20.91 -8.49
CA GLU A 36 10.71 -20.76 -7.15
C GLU A 36 11.31 -19.50 -6.52
N THR A 37 10.44 -18.59 -6.07
CA THR A 37 10.86 -17.43 -5.30
C THR A 37 11.46 -17.90 -3.98
N SER A 38 12.78 -18.02 -3.97
CA SER A 38 13.53 -18.40 -2.79
C SER A 38 13.73 -17.15 -1.91
N ILE A 39 13.18 -17.19 -0.70
CA ILE A 39 13.25 -16.12 0.30
C ILE A 39 14.62 -16.18 0.95
N TYR A 40 15.52 -15.26 0.59
CA TYR A 40 16.78 -15.08 1.29
C TYR A 40 16.76 -13.74 2.05
N SER A 41 16.96 -13.79 3.36
CA SER A 41 17.33 -12.60 4.14
C SER A 41 18.77 -12.24 3.81
N LEU A 42 19.03 -10.98 3.45
CA LEU A 42 20.40 -10.50 3.32
C LEU A 42 21.12 -10.59 4.66
N SER A 43 22.34 -11.14 4.66
CA SER A 43 23.25 -11.07 5.81
C SER A 43 23.75 -9.63 6.02
N ASP A 44 24.17 -9.29 7.24
CA ASP A 44 24.75 -7.99 7.56
C ASP A 44 25.96 -7.64 6.67
N THR A 45 26.68 -8.67 6.20
CA THR A 45 27.82 -8.52 5.29
C THR A 45 27.38 -8.16 3.86
N GLU A 46 26.27 -8.73 3.37
CA GLU A 46 25.70 -8.37 2.05
C GLU A 46 25.07 -6.97 2.06
N LEU A 47 24.52 -6.54 3.21
CA LEU A 47 24.04 -5.16 3.40
C LEU A 47 25.17 -4.13 3.35
N LEU A 48 26.40 -4.50 3.72
CA LEU A 48 27.57 -3.61 3.77
C LEU A 48 28.31 -3.46 2.44
N GLN A 49 28.15 -4.38 1.48
CA GLN A 49 28.98 -4.44 0.26
C GLN A 49 28.38 -3.76 -0.99
N GLY A 50 27.16 -3.23 -0.94
CA GLY A 50 26.62 -2.47 -2.07
C GLY A 50 25.21 -1.96 -1.84
N VAL A 51 25.05 -0.63 -1.75
CA VAL A 51 23.78 0.12 -1.70
C VAL A 51 22.66 -0.62 -0.96
N ALA A 52 22.70 -0.62 0.37
CA ALA A 52 21.62 -1.20 1.16
C ALA A 52 20.28 -0.54 0.80
N PRO A 53 19.19 -1.32 0.62
CA PRO A 53 17.86 -0.72 0.58
C PRO A 53 17.65 0.03 1.90
N ASN A 54 17.04 1.21 1.85
CA ASN A 54 16.67 1.92 3.08
C ASN A 54 15.58 1.10 3.80
N VAL A 55 16.00 0.26 4.76
CA VAL A 55 15.12 -0.57 5.58
C VAL A 55 14.79 0.22 6.85
N PRO A 56 13.53 0.62 7.06
CA PRO A 56 13.18 1.32 8.28
C PRO A 56 13.34 0.44 9.53
N PRO A 57 13.46 1.05 10.73
CA PRO A 57 13.58 0.31 11.98
C PRO A 57 12.44 -0.71 12.18
N GLY A 58 12.78 -1.94 12.57
CA GLY A 58 11.82 -3.05 12.69
C GLY A 58 11.51 -3.76 11.37
N GLY A 59 12.26 -3.44 10.31
CA GLY A 59 12.14 -4.03 9.00
C GLY A 59 13.15 -5.12 8.67
N LYS A 60 12.85 -5.93 7.64
CA LYS A 60 13.80 -6.82 6.97
C LYS A 60 13.69 -6.68 5.46
N ALA A 61 14.82 -6.68 4.75
CA ALA A 61 14.85 -6.81 3.30
C ALA A 61 15.03 -8.29 2.91
N ILE A 62 14.21 -8.75 1.97
CA ILE A 62 14.26 -10.09 1.39
C ILE A 62 14.58 -9.95 -0.09
N ARG A 63 15.57 -10.70 -0.57
CA ARG A 63 15.83 -10.83 -2.01
C ARG A 63 14.75 -11.70 -2.63
N LEU A 64 14.15 -11.20 -3.70
CA LEU A 64 13.16 -11.90 -4.51
C LEU A 64 13.82 -12.38 -5.80
N HIS A 65 13.67 -13.68 -6.06
CA HIS A 65 14.10 -14.31 -7.30
C HIS A 65 12.94 -14.26 -8.29
N LEU A 66 12.82 -13.13 -8.99
CA LEU A 66 11.76 -12.87 -9.96
C LEU A 66 12.36 -12.38 -11.27
N THR A 67 11.71 -12.75 -12.38
CA THR A 67 11.95 -12.12 -13.68
C THR A 67 11.46 -10.67 -13.69
N GLN A 68 11.94 -9.84 -14.63
CA GLN A 68 11.47 -8.47 -14.81
C GLN A 68 9.96 -8.41 -15.08
N ASP A 69 9.42 -9.32 -15.89
CA ASP A 69 7.98 -9.39 -16.18
C ASP A 69 7.16 -9.72 -14.92
N GLN A 70 7.64 -10.66 -14.10
CA GLN A 70 7.00 -10.97 -12.82
C GLN A 70 7.04 -9.78 -11.86
N TRP A 71 8.15 -9.05 -11.81
CA TRP A 71 8.26 -7.82 -11.04
C TRP A 71 7.24 -6.79 -11.51
N ASP A 72 7.14 -6.53 -12.80
CA ASP A 72 6.24 -5.52 -13.35
C ASP A 72 4.75 -5.91 -13.20
N SER A 73 4.44 -7.21 -13.20
CA SER A 73 3.09 -7.74 -12.96
C SER A 73 2.68 -7.84 -11.49
N ARG A 74 3.57 -7.53 -10.53
CA ARG A 74 3.32 -7.74 -9.10
C ARG A 74 2.13 -6.90 -8.59
N PRO A 75 1.37 -7.39 -7.61
CA PRO A 75 0.35 -6.57 -6.96
C PRO A 75 0.99 -5.38 -6.26
N THR A 76 0.48 -4.18 -6.55
CA THR A 76 0.92 -2.92 -5.91
C THR A 76 -0.01 -2.49 -4.78
N SER A 77 -1.22 -3.04 -4.75
CA SER A 77 -2.20 -2.83 -3.68
C SER A 77 -2.18 -4.01 -2.71
N ASN A 78 -2.05 -3.71 -1.41
CA ASN A 78 -1.99 -4.69 -0.32
C ASN A 78 -1.09 -5.92 -0.60
N PRO A 79 0.16 -5.73 -1.07
CA PRO A 79 1.04 -6.85 -1.36
C PRO A 79 1.48 -7.56 -0.07
N ALA A 80 1.66 -8.87 -0.19
CA ALA A 80 2.28 -9.67 0.85
C ALA A 80 3.02 -10.87 0.27
N LEU A 81 3.94 -11.38 1.08
CA LEU A 81 4.67 -12.60 0.81
C LEU A 81 3.90 -13.78 1.43
N SER A 82 3.50 -14.75 0.61
CA SER A 82 2.84 -15.97 1.07
C SER A 82 3.41 -17.18 0.37
N ASN A 83 3.95 -18.13 1.15
CA ASN A 83 4.53 -19.37 0.63
C ASN A 83 5.54 -19.12 -0.52
N GLY A 84 6.43 -18.13 -0.35
CA GLY A 84 7.40 -17.72 -1.37
C GLY A 84 6.83 -16.78 -2.44
N SER A 85 5.53 -16.77 -2.71
CA SER A 85 4.95 -15.94 -3.77
C SER A 85 4.52 -14.55 -3.29
N ILE A 86 4.60 -13.55 -4.18
CA ILE A 86 3.94 -12.26 -3.94
C ILE A 86 2.46 -12.43 -4.26
N VAL A 87 1.62 -12.24 -3.25
CA VAL A 87 0.17 -12.29 -3.36
C VAL A 87 -0.44 -10.96 -2.95
N GLN A 88 -1.60 -10.64 -3.50
CA GLN A 88 -2.43 -9.56 -2.95
C GLN A 88 -3.18 -10.10 -1.74
N ILE A 89 -2.98 -9.51 -0.56
CA ILE A 89 -3.89 -9.78 0.56
C ILE A 89 -5.18 -9.04 0.26
N ASN A 90 -6.27 -9.79 0.10
CA ASN A 90 -7.60 -9.25 0.32
C ASN A 90 -7.76 -9.02 1.82
N ARG A 91 -7.19 -7.92 2.33
CA ARG A 91 -7.57 -7.46 3.67
C ARG A 91 -9.09 -7.28 3.61
N PRO A 92 -9.85 -7.72 4.63
CA PRO A 92 -11.27 -7.40 4.69
C PRO A 92 -11.37 -5.91 4.44
N SER A 93 -12.03 -5.52 3.35
CA SER A 93 -12.30 -4.11 3.12
C SER A 93 -13.03 -3.64 4.37
N LEU A 94 -12.48 -2.64 5.06
CA LEU A 94 -13.17 -1.98 6.17
C LEU A 94 -14.65 -1.84 5.79
N PRO A 95 -15.61 -2.14 6.67
CA PRO A 95 -17.02 -1.98 6.35
C PRO A 95 -17.24 -0.63 5.67
N LEU A 96 -18.10 -0.56 4.63
CA LEU A 96 -18.24 0.65 3.82
C LEU A 96 -18.52 1.91 4.68
N LYS A 97 -19.21 1.72 5.80
CA LYS A 97 -19.42 2.72 6.86
C LYS A 97 -18.13 3.25 7.48
N GLU A 98 -17.17 2.38 7.76
CA GLU A 98 -15.88 2.73 8.32
C GLU A 98 -14.98 3.43 7.28
N GLN A 99 -14.99 2.97 6.03
CA GLN A 99 -14.36 3.70 4.91
C GLN A 99 -14.94 5.11 4.76
N ALA A 100 -16.26 5.23 4.84
CA ALA A 100 -16.93 6.53 4.77
C ALA A 100 -16.60 7.45 5.96
N ASN A 101 -16.42 6.89 7.16
CA ASN A 101 -15.96 7.66 8.32
C ASN A 101 -14.54 8.21 8.11
N VAL A 102 -13.61 7.40 7.59
CA VAL A 102 -12.24 7.86 7.27
C VAL A 102 -12.28 8.98 6.22
N ALA A 103 -13.01 8.78 5.13
CA ALA A 103 -13.14 9.78 4.08
C ALA A 103 -13.79 11.09 4.58
N LEU A 104 -14.78 11.00 5.48
CA LEU A 104 -15.42 12.17 6.08
C LEU A 104 -14.43 12.95 6.98
N GLN A 105 -13.59 12.25 7.73
CA GLN A 105 -12.54 12.87 8.54
C GLN A 105 -11.52 13.61 7.68
N ASP A 106 -11.13 13.06 6.53
CA ASP A 106 -10.19 13.72 5.62
C ASP A 106 -10.74 15.04 5.06
N ILE A 107 -12.04 15.08 4.71
CA ILE A 107 -12.71 16.33 4.29
C ILE A 107 -12.74 17.33 5.45
N GLN A 108 -13.03 16.87 6.67
CA GLN A 108 -13.06 17.75 7.85
C GLN A 108 -11.69 18.37 8.13
N ARG A 109 -10.59 17.65 7.89
CA ARG A 109 -9.23 18.19 8.03
C ARG A 109 -8.92 19.32 7.04
N GLN A 110 -9.62 19.39 5.92
CA GLN A 110 -9.45 20.44 4.91
C GLN A 110 -10.27 21.70 5.21
N ALA A 111 -11.28 21.61 6.08
CA ALA A 111 -12.15 22.74 6.43
C ALA A 111 -11.42 23.95 7.04
N PRO A 112 -10.42 23.78 7.95
CA PRO A 112 -9.64 24.90 8.47
C PRO A 112 -8.82 25.62 7.39
N MET A 113 -8.32 24.87 6.39
CA MET A 113 -7.53 25.43 5.29
C MET A 113 -8.42 26.28 4.37
N LEU A 114 -9.60 25.78 3.99
CA LEU A 114 -10.57 26.54 3.22
C LEU A 114 -11.02 27.81 3.96
N THR A 115 -11.25 27.69 5.28
CA THR A 115 -11.60 28.84 6.12
C THR A 115 -10.49 29.89 6.13
N ALA A 116 -9.23 29.47 6.24
CA ALA A 116 -8.07 30.37 6.17
C ALA A 116 -7.93 31.05 4.80
N MET A 117 -8.33 30.37 3.72
CA MET A 117 -8.34 30.89 2.35
C MET A 117 -9.61 31.69 2.01
N ARG A 118 -10.58 31.81 2.94
CA ARG A 118 -11.94 32.36 2.70
C ARG A 118 -12.70 31.64 1.57
N GLU A 119 -12.34 30.39 1.31
CA GLU A 119 -13.01 29.51 0.36
C GLU A 119 -14.02 28.63 1.11
N THR A 120 -14.98 28.08 0.37
CA THR A 120 -16.00 27.18 0.92
C THR A 120 -16.01 25.87 0.16
N PHE A 121 -16.54 24.82 0.78
CA PHE A 121 -16.75 23.55 0.10
C PHE A 121 -17.63 23.75 -1.13
N GLY A 122 -17.10 23.33 -2.27
CA GLY A 122 -17.81 23.40 -3.55
C GLY A 122 -19.06 22.52 -3.59
N SER A 123 -19.75 22.57 -4.72
CA SER A 123 -21.02 21.85 -4.91
C SER A 123 -20.81 20.34 -4.90
N GLN A 124 -19.71 19.86 -5.51
CA GLN A 124 -19.37 18.45 -5.61
C GLN A 124 -18.91 17.91 -4.26
N THR A 125 -18.13 18.69 -3.50
CA THR A 125 -17.72 18.28 -2.16
C THR A 125 -18.90 18.15 -1.20
N ARG A 126 -19.91 19.02 -1.31
CA ARG A 126 -21.14 18.90 -0.51
C ARG A 126 -21.95 17.66 -0.86
N LEU A 127 -22.09 17.33 -2.14
CA LEU A 127 -22.73 16.09 -2.59
C LEU A 127 -21.97 14.84 -2.14
N TYR A 128 -20.64 14.89 -2.21
CA TYR A 128 -19.76 13.83 -1.72
C TYR A 128 -19.94 13.61 -0.21
N VAL A 129 -19.90 14.67 0.60
CA VAL A 129 -20.16 14.60 2.05
C VAL A 129 -21.55 14.05 2.35
N GLN A 130 -22.57 14.44 1.58
CA GLN A 130 -23.93 13.95 1.76
C GLN A 130 -24.03 12.44 1.50
N LYS A 131 -23.38 11.93 0.45
CA LYS A 131 -23.32 10.49 0.17
C LYS A 131 -22.54 9.73 1.25
N LEU A 132 -21.40 10.26 1.71
CA LEU A 132 -20.66 9.66 2.83
C LEU A 132 -21.52 9.57 4.10
N ARG A 133 -22.27 10.64 4.43
CA ARG A 133 -23.19 10.63 5.57
C ARG A 133 -24.33 9.63 5.40
N ALA A 134 -24.88 9.47 4.20
CA ALA A 134 -25.93 8.50 3.90
C ALA A 134 -25.42 7.05 4.09
N ILE A 135 -24.18 6.78 3.68
CA ILE A 135 -23.52 5.49 3.92
C ILE A 135 -23.26 5.27 5.42
N ILE A 136 -22.78 6.29 6.14
CA ILE A 136 -22.49 6.17 7.59
C ILE A 136 -23.76 5.95 8.41
N SER A 137 -24.84 6.65 8.07
CA SER A 137 -26.13 6.51 8.75
C SER A 137 -26.86 5.21 8.41
N GLY A 138 -26.43 4.49 7.37
CA GLY A 138 -27.12 3.31 6.86
C GLY A 138 -28.37 3.64 6.03
N ALA A 139 -28.57 4.92 5.67
CA ALA A 139 -29.63 5.33 4.75
C ALA A 139 -29.33 4.92 3.31
N ASP A 140 -28.06 4.78 2.95
CA ASP A 140 -27.62 4.18 1.68
C ASP A 140 -27.29 2.71 1.89
N THR A 141 -28.22 1.84 1.50
CA THR A 141 -28.07 0.38 1.52
C THR A 141 -27.72 -0.20 0.15
N THR A 142 -27.58 0.64 -0.87
CA THR A 142 -27.38 0.24 -2.26
C THR A 142 -25.94 0.40 -2.73
N SER A 143 -25.21 1.35 -2.15
CA SER A 143 -23.81 1.57 -2.46
C SER A 143 -22.95 0.37 -2.04
N THR A 144 -22.19 -0.16 -3.00
CA THR A 144 -21.21 -1.24 -2.80
C THR A 144 -19.77 -0.72 -2.75
N ALA A 145 -19.57 0.57 -2.99
CA ALA A 145 -18.27 1.24 -3.01
C ALA A 145 -18.40 2.68 -2.50
N LEU A 146 -17.26 3.28 -2.10
CA LEU A 146 -17.21 4.68 -1.71
C LEU A 146 -17.49 5.57 -2.94
N PRO A 147 -18.27 6.66 -2.83
CA PRO A 147 -18.35 7.65 -3.90
C PRO A 147 -16.96 8.19 -4.26
N THR A 148 -16.75 8.54 -5.53
CA THR A 148 -15.50 9.13 -5.99
C THR A 148 -15.30 10.50 -5.34
N PRO A 149 -14.14 10.78 -4.71
CA PRO A 149 -13.88 12.09 -4.14
C PRO A 149 -13.74 13.15 -5.25
N PRO A 150 -14.12 14.41 -5.00
CA PRO A 150 -13.93 15.49 -5.95
C PRO A 150 -12.45 15.82 -6.13
N THR A 151 -12.05 16.18 -7.36
CA THR A 151 -10.66 16.53 -7.72
C THR A 151 -10.19 17.83 -7.06
N GLN A 152 -11.11 18.73 -6.74
CA GLN A 152 -10.88 19.98 -6.02
C GLN A 152 -11.92 20.11 -4.92
N VAL A 153 -11.49 20.60 -3.76
CA VAL A 153 -12.37 20.75 -2.58
C VAL A 153 -13.39 21.89 -2.77
N THR A 154 -13.06 22.82 -3.68
CA THR A 154 -13.82 24.03 -4.02
C THR A 154 -14.73 23.90 -5.25
N ASP A 155 -14.70 22.77 -5.97
CA ASP A 155 -15.61 22.45 -7.10
C ASP A 155 -17.05 22.09 -6.65
#